data_AF-A0A0G4KE06-F1
#
_entry.id   AF-A0A0G4KE06-F1
#
_cell.length_a   1.000
_cell.length_b   1.000
_cell.length_c   1.000
_cell.angle_alpha   90.00
_cell.angle_beta   90.00
_cell.angle_gamma   90.00
#
_symmetry.space_group_name_H-M   'P 1'
#
loop_
_entity.id
_entity.type
_entity.pdbx_description
1 polymer ?
#
loop_
_entity_poly.entity_id
_entity_poly.type
_entity_poly.pdbx_seq_one_letter_code
_entity_poly.pdbx_strand_id
1 'polypeptide(L)'
;EASRSKFDSYLTGVRMLVTRVPQYALPFWYGKQPMFWLPYGWFPYYAEWLLSFPKAPIGSVSIVSWQLACTGMLALISELITSLVGLFSTKSQAKAQPAQVPVPATAGDAGSGEKKEL
;
A
#
# COMPACT_ATOMS: atom_id res chain seq x y z
N GLU A 1 -4.39 21.22 -25.48
CA GLU A 1 -4.26 20.47 -24.19
C GLU A 1 -4.28 18.94 -24.34
N ALA A 2 -5.07 18.37 -25.26
CA ALA A 2 -5.14 16.91 -25.46
C ALA A 2 -3.80 16.21 -25.78
N SER A 3 -2.85 16.88 -26.46
CA SER A 3 -1.52 16.29 -26.77
C SER A 3 -0.60 16.18 -25.54
N ARG A 4 -0.72 17.09 -24.57
CA ARG A 4 0.05 17.01 -23.31
C ARG A 4 -0.44 15.89 -22.41
N SER A 5 -1.77 15.74 -22.29
CA SER A 5 -2.36 14.64 -21.52
C SER A 5 -1.99 13.24 -22.07
N LYS A 6 -1.92 13.10 -23.40
CA LYS A 6 -1.41 11.86 -24.05
C LYS A 6 0.08 11.63 -23.77
N PHE A 7 0.88 12.70 -23.77
CA PHE A 7 2.30 12.64 -23.46
C PHE A 7 2.55 12.26 -21.98
N ASP A 8 1.82 12.86 -21.04
CA ASP A 8 1.93 12.52 -19.61
C ASP A 8 1.45 11.10 -19.31
N SER A 9 0.41 10.64 -20.00
CA SER A 9 -0.07 9.25 -19.89
C SER A 9 0.95 8.27 -20.46
N TYR A 10 1.61 8.62 -21.57
CA TYR A 10 2.67 7.82 -22.16
C TYR A 10 3.88 7.74 -21.23
N LEU A 11 4.33 8.87 -20.67
CA LEU A 11 5.42 8.90 -19.69
C LEU A 11 5.07 8.10 -18.43
N THR A 12 3.83 8.19 -17.96
CA THR A 12 3.36 7.41 -16.80
C THR A 12 3.33 5.91 -17.13
N GLY A 13 2.85 5.55 -18.33
CA GLY A 13 2.84 4.17 -18.82
C GLY A 13 4.24 3.60 -18.97
N VAL A 14 5.15 4.34 -19.60
CA VAL A 14 6.57 3.97 -19.74
C VAL A 14 7.23 3.84 -18.38
N ARG A 15 7.01 4.78 -17.47
CA ARG A 15 7.53 4.70 -16.10
C ARG A 15 7.06 3.43 -15.40
N MET A 16 5.76 3.13 -15.48
CA MET A 16 5.19 1.91 -14.90
C MET A 16 5.74 0.67 -15.59
N LEU A 17 5.91 0.67 -16.90
CA LEU A 17 6.47 -0.45 -17.65
C LEU A 17 7.93 -0.69 -17.23
N VAL A 18 8.74 0.36 -17.16
CA VAL A 18 10.15 0.29 -16.71
C VAL A 18 10.26 -0.14 -15.26
N THR A 19 9.32 0.19 -14.38
CA THR A 19 9.37 -0.24 -12.97
C THR A 19 8.78 -1.64 -12.75
N ARG A 20 7.75 -2.04 -13.50
CA ARG A 20 7.04 -3.32 -13.31
C ARG A 20 7.65 -4.46 -14.11
N VAL A 21 8.10 -4.22 -15.34
CA VAL A 21 8.65 -5.28 -16.20
C VAL A 21 9.86 -5.96 -15.58
N PRO A 22 10.87 -5.25 -15.02
CA PRO A 22 12.00 -5.89 -14.37
C PRO A 22 11.58 -6.73 -13.16
N GLN A 23 10.55 -6.29 -12.41
CA GLN A 23 10.03 -7.03 -11.26
C GLN A 23 9.50 -8.42 -11.64
N TYR A 24 8.98 -8.60 -12.86
CA TYR A 24 8.49 -9.90 -13.34
C TYR A 24 9.49 -10.66 -14.21
N ALA A 25 10.29 -9.94 -15.01
CA ALA A 25 11.29 -10.54 -15.90
C ALA A 25 12.46 -11.15 -15.13
N LEU A 26 12.95 -10.49 -14.07
CA LEU A 26 14.08 -10.97 -13.29
C LEU A 26 13.78 -12.29 -12.55
N PRO A 27 12.63 -12.46 -11.85
CA PRO A 27 12.28 -13.75 -11.25
C PRO A 27 12.08 -14.87 -12.27
N PHE A 28 11.61 -14.54 -13.47
CA PHE A 28 11.44 -15.51 -14.55
C PHE A 28 12.79 -16.03 -15.08
N TRP A 29 13.75 -15.14 -15.30
CA TRP A 29 15.10 -15.50 -15.79
C TRP A 29 16.00 -16.07 -14.70
N TYR A 30 16.05 -15.43 -13.53
CA TYR A 30 16.94 -15.80 -12.43
C TYR A 30 16.29 -16.72 -11.39
N GLY A 31 15.12 -17.30 -11.69
CA GLY A 31 14.42 -18.18 -10.75
C GLY A 31 15.22 -19.40 -10.27
N LYS A 32 16.25 -19.80 -11.02
CA LYS A 32 17.17 -20.91 -10.68
C LYS A 32 18.41 -20.48 -9.88
N GLN A 33 18.66 -19.18 -9.74
CA GLN A 33 19.84 -18.67 -9.05
C GLN A 33 19.52 -18.38 -7.58
N PRO A 34 20.20 -19.04 -6.63
CA PRO A 34 19.99 -18.78 -5.21
C PRO A 34 20.56 -17.41 -4.84
N MET A 35 19.77 -16.57 -4.15
CA MET A 35 20.25 -15.27 -3.65
C MET A 35 21.20 -15.43 -2.48
N PHE A 36 20.90 -16.36 -1.59
CA PHE A 36 21.69 -16.64 -0.40
C PHE A 36 21.64 -18.14 -0.09
N TRP A 37 22.80 -18.69 0.26
CA TRP A 37 22.94 -20.05 0.75
C TRP A 37 22.90 -20.05 2.26
N LEU A 38 21.99 -20.82 2.85
CA LEU A 38 21.87 -20.92 4.29
C LEU A 38 22.80 -22.01 4.82
N PRO A 39 23.52 -21.77 5.94
CA PRO A 39 24.28 -22.83 6.58
C PRO A 39 23.34 -23.93 7.09
N TYR A 40 23.69 -25.17 6.80
CA TYR A 40 22.88 -26.34 7.15
C TYR A 40 22.56 -26.38 8.66
N GLY A 41 21.26 -26.49 8.99
CA GLY A 41 20.78 -26.68 10.36
C GLY A 41 20.38 -25.41 11.13
N TRP A 42 20.44 -24.22 10.51
CA TRP A 42 20.02 -22.98 11.17
C TRP A 42 18.50 -22.74 11.14
N PHE A 43 17.81 -23.26 10.13
CA PHE A 43 16.37 -23.09 9.94
C PHE A 43 15.61 -24.44 9.97
N PRO A 44 14.40 -24.50 10.54
CA PRO A 44 13.54 -25.67 10.45
C PRO A 44 13.17 -25.99 9.00
N TYR A 45 12.92 -27.27 8.69
CA TYR A 45 12.56 -27.75 7.34
C TYR A 45 11.43 -26.93 6.68
N TYR A 46 10.44 -26.48 7.45
CA TYR A 46 9.34 -25.66 6.94
C TYR A 46 9.77 -24.27 6.47
N ALA A 47 10.73 -23.65 7.16
CA ALA A 47 11.27 -22.34 6.77
C ALA A 47 12.16 -22.49 5.52
N GLU A 48 12.96 -23.56 5.45
CA GLU A 48 13.75 -23.89 4.26
C GLU A 48 12.86 -24.12 3.03
N TRP A 49 11.69 -24.76 3.21
CA TRP A 49 10.70 -24.95 2.15
C TRP A 49 10.06 -23.62 1.69
N LEU A 50 9.60 -22.78 2.63
CA LEU A 50 9.00 -21.48 2.31
C LEU A 50 9.99 -20.50 1.66
N LEU A 51 11.26 -20.52 2.09
CA LEU A 51 12.32 -19.69 1.52
C LEU A 51 12.74 -20.17 0.12
N SER A 52 12.70 -21.47 -0.15
CA SER A 52 13.11 -22.05 -1.44
C SER A 52 12.00 -22.07 -2.52
N PHE A 53 10.74 -22.09 -2.11
CA PHE A 53 9.59 -21.98 -3.02
C PHE A 53 9.67 -20.66 -3.82
N PRO A 54 9.38 -20.63 -5.15
CA PRO A 54 8.85 -21.68 -6.03
C PRO A 54 9.87 -22.38 -6.97
N LYS A 55 11.15 -21.97 -7.02
CA LYS A 55 12.12 -22.44 -8.04
C LYS A 55 13.55 -22.65 -7.55
N ALA A 56 13.88 -22.29 -6.32
CA ALA A 56 15.24 -22.41 -5.79
C ALA A 56 15.43 -23.80 -5.14
N PRO A 57 16.65 -24.37 -5.17
CA PRO A 57 16.95 -25.62 -4.48
C PRO A 57 16.76 -25.48 -2.95
N ILE A 58 16.29 -26.56 -2.32
CA ILE A 58 16.03 -26.62 -0.87
C ILE A 58 17.35 -26.27 -0.13
N GLY A 59 17.28 -25.35 0.83
CA GLY A 59 18.45 -24.80 1.53
C GLY A 59 18.94 -23.44 0.99
N SER A 60 18.24 -22.84 0.03
CA SER A 60 18.55 -21.51 -0.51
C SER A 60 17.33 -20.59 -0.55
N VAL A 61 17.58 -19.28 -0.60
CA VAL A 61 16.51 -18.26 -0.70
C VAL A 61 16.15 -17.99 -2.16
N SER A 62 14.87 -18.12 -2.49
CA SER A 62 14.32 -17.80 -3.80
C SER A 62 14.17 -16.28 -4.00
N ILE A 63 14.31 -15.84 -5.24
CA ILE A 63 14.15 -14.43 -5.58
C ILE A 63 12.74 -13.90 -5.32
N VAL A 64 11.71 -14.75 -5.43
CA VAL A 64 10.31 -14.37 -5.14
C VAL A 64 10.08 -14.19 -3.65
N SER A 65 10.60 -15.11 -2.83
CA SER A 65 10.54 -14.98 -1.37
C SER A 65 11.25 -13.72 -0.89
N TRP A 66 12.43 -13.43 -1.47
CA TRP A 66 13.16 -12.20 -1.20
C TRP A 66 12.41 -10.93 -1.63
N GLN A 67 11.81 -10.92 -2.83
CA GLN A 67 10.98 -9.80 -3.29
C GLN A 67 9.77 -9.57 -2.37
N LEU A 68 9.12 -10.63 -1.92
CA LEU A 68 8.01 -10.56 -0.98
C LEU A 68 8.45 -9.94 0.35
N ALA A 69 9.59 -10.38 0.89
CA ALA A 69 10.15 -9.82 2.12
C ALA A 69 10.46 -8.32 1.99
N CYS A 70 11.13 -7.90 0.92
CA CYS A 70 11.39 -6.48 0.67
C CYS A 70 10.09 -5.67 0.49
N THR A 71 9.11 -6.23 -0.23
CA THR A 71 7.82 -5.56 -0.45
C THR A 71 7.05 -5.38 0.85
N GLY A 72 7.03 -6.40 1.71
CA GLY A 72 6.42 -6.32 3.03
C GLY A 72 7.11 -5.26 3.90
N MET A 73 8.45 -5.23 3.91
CA MET A 73 9.21 -4.20 4.62
C MET A 73 8.86 -2.78 4.13
N LEU A 74 8.82 -2.57 2.81
CA LEU A 74 8.44 -1.29 2.21
C LEU A 74 7.00 -0.89 2.54
N ALA A 75 6.07 -1.84 2.59
CA ALA A 75 4.68 -1.59 2.97
C ALA A 75 4.60 -1.09 4.42
N LEU A 76 5.26 -1.76 5.36
CA LEU A 76 5.30 -1.34 6.76
C LEU A 76 5.91 0.06 6.93
N ILE A 77 7.01 0.34 6.21
CA ILE A 77 7.63 1.68 6.22
C ILE A 77 6.66 2.72 5.66
N SER A 78 5.93 2.40 4.59
CA SER A 78 4.96 3.33 4.00
C SER A 78 3.78 3.61 4.94
N GLU A 79 3.30 2.62 5.67
CA GLU A 79 2.26 2.77 6.69
C GLU A 79 2.76 3.61 7.87
N LEU A 80 4.00 3.37 8.30
CA LEU A 80 4.65 4.17 9.34
C LEU A 80 4.74 5.64 8.94
N ILE A 81 5.24 5.92 7.72
CA ILE A 81 5.33 7.29 7.20
C ILE A 81 3.94 7.93 7.10
N THR A 82 2.95 7.21 6.56
CA THR A 82 1.58 7.72 6.41
C THR A 82 0.95 8.03 7.76
N SER A 83 1.16 7.17 8.76
CA SER A 83 0.71 7.38 10.14
C SER A 83 1.37 8.60 10.77
N LEU A 84 2.69 8.77 10.60
CA LEU A 84 3.41 9.95 11.08
C LEU A 84 2.89 11.23 10.43
N VAL A 85 2.78 11.25 9.10
CA VAL A 85 2.23 12.40 8.36
C VAL A 85 0.80 12.70 8.82
N GLY A 86 -0.05 11.68 8.96
CA GLY A 86 -1.41 11.81 9.48
C GLY A 86 -1.44 12.41 10.88
N LEU A 87 -0.55 11.99 11.78
CA LEU A 87 -0.40 12.57 13.12
C LEU A 87 0.02 14.04 13.08
N PHE A 88 0.93 14.43 12.20
CA PHE A 88 1.34 15.83 12.04
C PHE A 88 0.24 16.69 11.40
N SER A 89 -0.50 16.16 10.41
CA SER A 89 -1.63 16.85 9.79
C SER A 89 -2.82 17.00 10.75
N THR A 90 -3.11 15.99 11.59
CA THR A 90 -4.19 16.06 12.58
C THR A 90 -3.87 17.00 13.74
N LYS A 91 -2.60 17.10 14.17
CA LYS A 91 -2.16 18.12 15.14
C LYS A 91 -2.40 19.55 14.64
N SER A 92 -2.40 19.76 13.33
CA SER A 92 -2.78 21.05 12.72
C SER A 92 -4.29 21.29 12.67
N GLN A 93 -5.12 20.24 12.66
CA GLN A 93 -6.58 20.33 12.61
C GLN A 93 -7.24 20.38 14.00
N ALA A 94 -6.58 19.83 15.04
CA ALA A 94 -7.04 19.93 16.43
C ALA A 94 -7.00 21.36 17.00
N LYS A 95 -6.42 22.34 16.28
CA LYS A 95 -6.43 23.77 16.65
C LYS A 95 -7.56 24.57 15.96
N ALA A 96 -8.42 23.93 15.15
CA ALA A 96 -9.43 24.63 14.34
C ALA A 96 -10.86 24.04 14.43
N GLN A 97 -11.25 23.41 15.55
CA GLN A 97 -12.67 23.27 15.89
C GLN A 97 -13.06 24.36 16.89
N PRO A 98 -13.82 25.40 16.49
CA PRO A 98 -14.52 26.21 17.46
C PRO A 98 -15.60 25.35 18.13
N ALA A 99 -15.68 25.48 19.44
CA ALA A 99 -16.65 24.82 20.29
C ALA A 99 -18.08 24.99 19.75
N GLN A 100 -18.68 23.87 19.36
CA GLN A 100 -20.11 23.75 19.16
C GLN A 100 -20.79 23.87 20.54
N VAL A 101 -21.16 25.10 20.89
CA VAL A 101 -22.05 25.42 22.02
C VAL A 101 -23.44 24.86 21.71
N PRO A 102 -24.02 24.01 22.57
CA PRO A 102 -25.39 23.56 22.40
C PRO A 102 -26.32 24.69 22.89
N VAL A 103 -26.99 25.37 21.96
CA VAL A 103 -28.06 26.31 22.31
C VAL A 103 -29.36 25.51 22.44
N PRO A 104 -30.06 25.54 23.58
CA PRO A 104 -31.32 24.85 23.75
C PRO A 104 -32.43 25.66 23.07
N ALA A 105 -33.12 25.08 22.10
CA ALA A 105 -34.36 25.63 21.57
C ALA A 105 -35.53 24.83 22.15
N THR A 106 -36.10 25.35 23.24
CA THR A 106 -37.46 25.01 23.67
C THR A 106 -38.45 25.98 23.03
N ALA A 107 -39.62 25.43 22.71
CA ALA A 107 -40.89 26.09 22.44
C ALA A 107 -41.04 26.92 21.14
N GLY A 108 -41.93 26.44 20.26
CA GLY A 108 -42.41 27.16 19.09
C GLY A 108 -43.35 26.32 18.23
N ASP A 109 -44.44 25.83 18.83
CA ASP A 109 -45.63 25.33 18.13
C ASP A 109 -46.17 26.37 17.14
N ALA A 110 -46.45 25.94 15.89
CA ALA A 110 -47.63 26.31 15.11
C ALA A 110 -47.42 26.12 13.58
N GLY A 111 -48.16 25.16 13.00
CA GLY A 111 -49.00 25.47 11.84
C GLY A 111 -48.56 25.00 10.45
N SER A 112 -49.43 24.17 9.86
CA SER A 112 -49.70 24.02 8.42
C SER A 112 -48.68 23.19 7.62
N GLY A 113 -49.04 22.12 6.90
CA GLY A 113 -50.32 21.70 6.36
C GLY A 113 -50.00 20.89 5.09
N GLU A 114 -50.33 19.61 5.11
CA GLU A 114 -50.76 18.75 4.00
C GLU A 114 -50.70 19.32 2.56
N LYS A 115 -50.06 18.61 1.61
CA LYS A 115 -50.63 18.15 0.30
C LYS A 115 -49.56 17.76 -0.74
N LYS A 116 -49.70 16.51 -1.18
CA LYS A 116 -49.81 16.03 -2.58
C LYS A 116 -48.69 16.24 -3.62
N GLU A 117 -48.27 15.09 -4.14
CA GLU A 117 -48.24 14.69 -5.57
C GLU A 117 -47.23 15.37 -6.52
N LEU A 118 -46.25 14.59 -6.98
CA LEU A 118 -46.09 14.17 -8.39
C LEU A 118 -45.00 13.09 -8.53
#